data_AF-A0AAW2WED4-F1
#
_entry.id   AF-A0AAW2WED4-F1
#
_cell.length_a   1.000
_cell.length_b   1.000
_cell.length_c   1.000
_cell.angle_alpha   90.00
_cell.angle_beta   90.00
_cell.angle_gamma   90.00
#
_symmetry.space_group_name_H-M   'P 1'
#
loop_
_entity.id
_entity.type
_entity.pdbx_description
1 polymer ?
#
loop_
_entity_poly.entity_id
_entity_poly.type
_entity_poly.pdbx_seq_one_letter_code
_entity_poly.pdbx_strand_id
1 'polypeptide(L)'
;MIDATSDAISLRRILRDAEQHQEGPTKILCDDMSTIGMTKNSIFHARSKHIELHHHFIRNCVSNLKIYLEFVNTNEQLADGFTKS
;
A
#
# COMPACT_ATOMS: atom_id res chain seq x y z
N MET A 1 3.21 0.02 5.69
CA MET A 1 2.65 0.27 4.34
C MET A 1 3.43 -0.41 3.22
N ILE A 2 4.77 -0.28 3.19
CA ILE A 2 5.63 -0.93 2.20
C ILE A 2 5.47 -2.44 2.26
N ASP A 3 5.52 -3.02 3.47
CA ASP A 3 5.39 -4.46 3.67
C ASP A 3 4.01 -4.94 3.22
N ALA A 4 2.93 -4.30 3.67
CA ALA A 4 1.57 -4.58 3.20
C ALA A 4 1.42 -4.47 1.67
N THR A 5 2.10 -3.52 1.02
CA THR A 5 2.12 -3.39 -0.45
C THR A 5 2.88 -4.57 -1.08
N SER A 6 4.06 -4.89 -0.56
CA SER A 6 4.90 -6.00 -1.04
C SER A 6 4.18 -7.34 -0.90
N ASP A 7 3.53 -7.57 0.24
CA ASP A 7 2.76 -8.78 0.53
C ASP A 7 1.55 -8.88 -0.40
N ALA A 8 0.80 -7.79 -0.60
CA ALA A 8 -0.30 -7.77 -1.55
C ALA A 8 0.16 -8.10 -2.98
N ILE A 9 1.29 -7.55 -3.43
CA ILE A 9 1.85 -7.87 -4.76
C ILE A 9 2.29 -9.33 -4.84
N SER A 10 2.93 -9.85 -3.79
CA SER A 10 3.38 -11.25 -3.73
C SER A 10 2.20 -12.21 -3.75
N LEU A 11 1.15 -11.94 -2.98
CA LEU A 11 -0.09 -12.72 -2.99
C LEU A 11 -0.76 -12.68 -4.36
N ARG A 12 -0.85 -11.52 -5.01
CA ARG A 12 -1.39 -11.43 -6.39
C ARG A 12 -0.58 -12.26 -7.38
N ARG A 13 0.73 -12.40 -7.19
CA ARG A 13 1.59 -13.25 -8.03
C ARG A 13 1.29 -14.73 -7.78
N ILE A 14 1.22 -15.16 -6.52
CA ILE A 14 0.88 -16.54 -6.16
C ILE A 14 -0.51 -16.92 -6.68
N LEU A 15 -1.50 -16.02 -6.54
CA LEU A 15 -2.85 -16.25 -7.03
C LEU A 15 -2.89 -16.37 -8.56
N ARG A 16 -2.08 -15.59 -9.28
CA ARG A 16 -1.93 -15.72 -10.73
C ARG A 16 -1.36 -17.09 -11.12
N ASP A 17 -0.37 -17.58 -10.40
CA ASP A 17 0.23 -18.90 -10.64
C ASP A 17 -0.77 -20.03 -10.37
N ALA A 18 -1.75 -19.79 -9.50
CA ALA A 18 -2.91 -20.66 -9.25
C ALA A 18 -4.10 -20.43 -10.20
N GLU A 19 -3.89 -19.70 -11.30
CA GLU A 19 -4.92 -19.30 -12.29
C GLU A 19 -6.05 -18.42 -11.74
N GLN A 20 -5.93 -17.93 -10.49
CA GLN A 20 -6.87 -17.02 -9.83
C GLN A 20 -6.55 -15.56 -10.15
N HIS A 21 -7.01 -15.11 -11.32
CA HIS A 21 -6.80 -13.75 -11.78
C HIS A 21 -7.53 -12.75 -10.88
N GLN A 22 -6.78 -11.77 -10.37
CA GLN A 22 -7.33 -10.72 -9.53
C GLN A 22 -7.81 -9.55 -10.40
N GLU A 23 -9.12 -9.35 -10.43
CA GLU A 23 -9.74 -8.22 -11.13
C GLU A 23 -9.58 -6.93 -10.31
N GLY A 24 -9.06 -5.88 -10.97
CA GLY A 24 -8.87 -4.58 -10.35
C GLY A 24 -7.79 -4.53 -9.25
N PRO A 25 -7.65 -3.37 -8.59
CA PRO A 25 -6.65 -3.14 -7.56
C PRO A 25 -7.00 -3.81 -6.23
N THR A 26 -5.99 -4.34 -5.52
CA THR A 26 -6.16 -4.82 -4.15
C THR A 26 -6.30 -3.63 -3.20
N LYS A 27 -7.42 -3.56 -2.48
CA LYS A 27 -7.65 -2.53 -1.46
C LYS A 27 -6.77 -2.78 -0.24
N ILE A 28 -6.03 -1.76 0.19
CA ILE A 28 -5.25 -1.75 1.43
C ILE A 28 -5.76 -0.59 2.28
N LEU A 29 -6.17 -0.91 3.50
CA LEU A 29 -6.65 0.06 4.47
C LEU A 29 -5.45 0.70 5.20
N CYS A 30 -5.49 2.01 5.38
CA CYS A 30 -4.44 2.78 6.03
C CYS A 30 -5.02 3.91 6.86
N ASP A 31 -4.61 4.05 8.11
CA ASP A 31 -5.00 5.14 9.00
C ASP A 31 -4.08 6.38 8.94
N ASP A 32 -3.00 6.30 8.18
CA ASP A 32 -2.06 7.40 8.00
C ASP A 32 -2.36 8.21 6.73
N MET A 33 -3.09 9.31 6.91
CA MET A 33 -3.37 10.27 5.85
C MET A 33 -2.13 10.86 5.19
N SER A 34 -1.00 10.95 5.90
CA SER A 34 0.26 11.40 5.32
C SER A 34 0.78 10.39 4.30
N THR A 35 0.79 9.10 4.66
CA THR A 35 1.13 7.99 3.75
C THR A 35 0.24 7.97 2.51
N ILE A 36 -1.08 8.15 2.68
CA ILE A 36 -2.02 8.24 1.55
C ILE A 36 -1.71 9.45 0.66
N GLY A 37 -1.52 10.63 1.26
CA GLY A 37 -1.17 11.86 0.54
C GLY A 37 0.13 11.76 -0.24
N MET A 38 1.13 11.06 0.30
CA MET A 38 2.42 10.83 -0.35
C MET A 38 2.30 9.94 -1.60
N THR A 39 1.31 9.06 -1.68
CA THR A 39 1.07 8.31 -2.94
C THR A 39 0.47 9.19 -4.04
N LYS A 40 -0.35 10.19 -3.67
CA LYS A 40 -1.07 11.05 -4.62
C LYS A 40 -0.25 12.25 -5.11
N ASN A 41 0.59 12.85 -4.26
CA ASN A 41 1.31 14.09 -4.58
C ASN A 41 2.83 13.87 -4.72
N SER A 42 3.40 14.26 -5.88
CA SER A 42 4.84 14.16 -6.16
C SER A 42 5.72 15.17 -5.43
N ILE A 43 5.14 16.19 -4.79
CA ILE A 43 5.84 17.36 -4.22
C ILE A 43 6.33 17.11 -2.78
N PHE A 44 6.20 15.90 -2.24
CA PHE A 44 6.79 15.59 -0.94
C PHE A 44 8.30 15.40 -1.09
N HIS A 45 9.08 16.45 -0.80
CA HIS A 45 10.54 16.40 -0.69
C HIS A 45 10.94 15.58 0.55
N ALA A 46 10.91 14.26 0.43
CA ALA A 46 11.42 13.40 1.49
C ALA A 46 12.94 13.62 1.61
N ARG A 47 13.39 14.08 2.78
CA ARG A 47 14.81 14.40 3.04
C ARG A 47 15.75 13.18 3.04
N SER A 48 15.21 11.96 2.92
CA SER A 48 15.96 10.70 3.01
C SER A 48 15.68 9.80 1.81
N LYS A 49 16.73 9.39 1.08
CA LYS A 49 16.64 8.55 -0.13
C LYS A 49 15.84 7.24 0.04
N HIS A 50 15.96 6.59 1.20
CA HIS A 50 15.21 5.35 1.49
C HIS A 50 13.70 5.58 1.54
N ILE A 51 13.28 6.73 2.07
CA ILE A 51 11.88 7.13 2.13
C ILE A 51 11.38 7.39 0.70
N GLU A 52 12.13 8.15 -0.12
CA GLU A 52 11.79 8.41 -1.52
C GLU A 52 11.60 7.13 -2.35
N LEU A 53 12.50 6.16 -2.24
CA LEU A 53 12.42 4.89 -2.97
C LEU A 53 11.14 4.12 -2.63
N HIS A 54 10.81 4.07 -1.34
CA HIS A 54 9.61 3.39 -0.85
C HIS A 54 8.33 4.07 -1.34
N HIS A 55 8.28 5.41 -1.34
CA HIS A 55 7.13 6.13 -1.90
C HIS A 55 7.00 5.94 -3.40
N HIS A 56 8.11 5.95 -4.13
CA HIS A 56 8.09 5.69 -5.56
C HIS A 56 7.52 4.31 -5.87
N PHE A 57 7.91 3.28 -5.13
CA PHE A 57 7.38 1.93 -5.27
C PHE A 57 5.87 1.87 -5.04
N ILE A 58 5.37 2.40 -3.92
CA ILE A 58 3.94 2.37 -3.60
C ILE A 58 3.15 3.18 -4.62
N ARG A 59 3.62 4.37 -4.98
CA ARG A 59 2.99 5.21 -6.02
C ARG A 59 2.90 4.47 -7.35
N ASN A 60 3.97 3.80 -7.78
CA ASN A 60 3.97 3.00 -9.00
C ASN A 60 2.91 1.88 -8.94
N CYS A 61 2.74 1.22 -7.80
CA CYS A 61 1.73 0.19 -7.62
C CYS A 61 0.29 0.75 -7.68
N VAL A 62 0.07 1.93 -7.10
CA VAL A 62 -1.22 2.64 -7.19
C VAL A 62 -1.51 3.09 -8.62
N SER A 63 -0.54 3.72 -9.30
CA SER A 63 -0.69 4.19 -10.68
C SER A 63 -0.95 3.06 -11.68
N ASN A 64 -0.39 1.87 -11.43
CA ASN A 64 -0.62 0.68 -12.23
C ASN A 64 -1.88 -0.11 -11.82
N LEU A 65 -2.75 0.45 -10.97
CA LEU A 65 -3.98 -0.18 -10.49
C LEU A 65 -3.74 -1.58 -9.89
N LYS A 66 -2.56 -1.82 -9.32
CA LYS A 66 -2.28 -3.07 -8.59
C LYS A 66 -2.85 -3.01 -7.18
N ILE A 67 -2.81 -1.83 -6.57
CA ILE A 67 -3.36 -1.57 -5.24
C ILE A 67 -4.16 -0.27 -5.20
N TYR A 68 -5.06 -0.16 -4.24
CA TYR A 68 -5.83 1.04 -3.93
C TYR A 68 -5.72 1.31 -2.43
N LEU A 69 -5.27 2.51 -2.05
CA LEU A 69 -5.19 2.91 -0.64
C LEU A 69 -6.47 3.62 -0.23
N GLU A 70 -7.11 3.09 0.81
CA GLU A 70 -8.31 3.68 1.42
C GLU A 70 -8.03 4.06 2.86
N PHE A 71 -8.46 5.26 3.23
CA PHE A 71 -8.36 5.72 4.60
C PHE A 71 -9.31 4.93 5.50
N VAL A 72 -8.82 4.46 6.65
CA VAL A 72 -9.64 3.88 7.71
C VAL A 72 -9.31 4.58 9.02
N ASN A 73 -10.29 4.74 9.91
CA ASN A 73 -10.00 5.27 11.24
C ASN A 73 -9.11 4.27 12.01
N THR A 74 -8.13 4.74 12.79
CA THR A 74 -7.28 3.87 13.63
C THR A 74 -8.10 2.94 14.53
N ASN A 75 -9.26 3.40 15.04
CA ASN A 75 -10.15 2.57 15.87
C ASN A 75 -10.86 1.45 15.09
N GLU A 76 -10.88 1.54 13.77
CA GLU A 76 -11.48 0.56 12.85
C GLU A 76 -10.41 -0.26 12.11
N GLN A 77 -9.13 0.05 12.30
CA GLN A 77 -8.02 -0.69 11.73
C GLN A 77 -7.77 -1.96 12.54
N LEU A 78 -8.46 -3.05 12.19
CA LEU A 78 -8.29 -4.36 12.83
C LEU A 78 -6.83 -4.83 12.89
N ALA A 79 -6.01 -4.43 11.91
CA ALA A 79 -4.58 -4.74 11.87
C ALA A 79 -3.79 -4.18 13.07
N ASP A 80 -4.21 -3.05 13.65
CA ASP A 80 -3.50 -2.41 14.77
C ASP A 80 -3.50 -3.29 16.03
N GLY A 81 -4.60 -4.02 16.26
CA GLY A 81 -4.71 -5.01 17.33
C GLY A 81 -3.80 -6.24 17.15
N PHE A 82 -3.30 -6.50 15.94
CA PHE A 82 -2.34 -7.57 15.67
C PHE A 82 -0.88 -7.08 15.63
N THR A 83 -0.66 -5.76 15.56
CA THR A 83 0.69 -5.17 15.52
C THR A 83 1.12 -4.50 16.83
N LYS A 84 0.19 -4.19 17.73
CA LYS A 84 0.48 -3.70 19.08
C LYS A 84 0.49 -4.87 20.07
N SER A 85 1.70 -5.28 20.48
CA SER A 85 1.97 -6.16 21.63
C SER A 85 2.65 -5.39 22.75
#